data_AF-A0A7L2WU12-F1
#
_entry.id   AF-A0A7L2WU12-F1
#
_cell.length_a   1.000
_cell.length_b   1.000
_cell.length_c   1.000
_cell.angle_alpha   90.00
_cell.angle_beta   90.00
_cell.angle_gamma   90.00
#
_symmetry.space_group_name_H-M   'P 1'
#
loop_
_entity.id
_entity.type
_entity.pdbx_description
1 polymer ?
#
loop_
_entity_poly.entity_id
_entity_poly.type
_entity_poly.pdbx_seq_one_letter_code
_entity_poly.pdbx_strand_id
1 'polypeptide(L)'
;AFFISVTADELWKGALAETGVGVKKGRGKRRKKKLRKNLNRGQEIGEGRSGFLWPGLNAPLIQSGRVQAVTQRKKEERERIQSEIVQQRDTWEKKRKIKVKREGGWSGKCWGGVILDPPDPGPNGETYEDFETRVIEVKNVFCMNAKEGRKKSIRALVAIGNGKGAAGFAMGKAGDRMNALRKAKNKAIRCLHLIELYQNHTVYHDITVKFKRTTIRMKKQNKG
;
A
#
# COMPACT_ATOMS: atom_id res chain seq x y z
N ALA A 1 22.68 -33.19 6.09
CA ALA A 1 22.06 -33.91 7.22
C ALA A 1 20.74 -33.24 7.58
N PHE A 2 19.70 -34.02 7.91
CA PHE A 2 18.36 -33.53 8.24
C PHE A 2 18.38 -32.49 9.38
N PHE A 3 19.22 -32.71 10.39
CA PHE A 3 19.38 -31.83 11.56
C PHE A 3 19.96 -30.43 11.28
N ILE A 4 20.46 -30.17 10.07
CA ILE A 4 21.02 -28.85 9.70
C ILE A 4 19.98 -28.00 8.94
N SER A 5 18.80 -28.57 8.64
CA SER A 5 17.73 -27.83 7.98
C SER A 5 17.10 -26.82 8.94
N VAL A 6 16.83 -25.62 8.41
CA VAL A 6 16.22 -24.50 9.14
C VAL A 6 14.86 -24.16 8.55
N THR A 7 14.07 -23.41 9.31
CA THR A 7 12.72 -23.02 8.89
C THR A 7 12.77 -22.03 7.72
N ALA A 8 11.67 -21.96 6.97
CA ALA A 8 11.57 -21.01 5.86
C ALA A 8 11.72 -19.54 6.33
N ASP A 9 11.24 -19.21 7.53
CA ASP A 9 11.35 -17.86 8.08
C ASP A 9 12.81 -17.45 8.32
N GLU A 10 13.63 -18.35 8.85
CA GLU A 10 15.06 -18.10 9.07
C GLU A 10 15.82 -17.95 7.75
N LEU A 11 15.53 -18.82 6.77
CA LEU A 11 16.09 -18.73 5.42
C LEU A 11 15.75 -17.40 4.76
N TRP A 12 14.48 -16.99 4.79
CA TRP A 12 14.04 -15.72 4.19
C TRP A 12 14.59 -14.52 4.93
N LYS A 13 14.68 -14.56 6.27
CA LYS A 13 15.27 -13.49 7.08
C LYS A 13 16.73 -13.24 6.69
N GLY A 14 17.53 -14.31 6.56
CA GLY A 14 18.91 -14.23 6.10
C GLY A 14 19.03 -13.74 4.66
N ALA A 15 18.24 -14.32 3.74
CA ALA A 15 18.32 -14.01 2.31
C ALA A 15 17.90 -12.57 1.95
N LEU A 16 16.92 -11.99 2.67
CA LEU A 16 16.40 -10.64 2.42
C LEU A 16 17.24 -9.53 3.08
N ALA A 17 17.91 -9.85 4.19
CA ALA A 17 18.80 -8.94 4.92
C ALA A 17 18.18 -7.56 5.26
N GLU A 18 16.89 -7.53 5.62
CA GLU A 18 16.14 -6.27 5.81
C GLU A 18 16.55 -5.47 7.07
N THR A 19 17.17 -6.13 8.06
CA THR A 19 17.52 -5.52 9.36
C THR A 19 18.98 -5.08 9.48
N GLY A 20 19.78 -5.18 8.40
CA GLY A 20 21.21 -4.88 8.42
C GLY A 20 21.58 -3.39 8.57
N VAL A 21 22.82 -3.12 8.98
CA VAL A 21 23.38 -1.76 9.16
C VAL A 21 23.30 -0.92 7.87
N GLY A 22 23.48 -1.56 6.71
CA GLY A 22 23.38 -0.89 5.40
C GLY A 22 21.98 -0.32 5.11
N VAL A 23 20.92 -0.94 5.64
CA VAL A 23 19.53 -0.49 5.48
C VAL A 23 19.27 0.76 6.32
N LYS A 24 19.80 0.80 7.55
CA LYS A 24 19.58 1.91 8.51
C LYS A 24 20.00 3.27 7.98
N LYS A 25 21.12 3.34 7.25
CA LYS A 25 21.69 4.60 6.72
C LYS A 25 21.57 4.75 5.19
N GLY A 26 20.71 3.96 4.54
CA GLY A 26 20.45 4.08 3.10
C GLY A 26 21.65 3.77 2.20
N ARG A 27 22.58 2.92 2.64
CA ARG A 27 23.77 2.53 1.86
C ARG A 27 23.43 1.60 0.68
N GLY A 28 22.30 0.88 0.75
CA GLY A 28 21.87 -0.07 -0.28
C GLY A 28 21.05 0.58 -1.41
N LYS A 29 21.39 0.24 -2.67
CA LYS A 29 20.61 0.62 -3.86
C LYS A 29 19.29 -0.18 -3.90
N ARG A 30 18.16 0.48 -4.18
CA ARG A 30 16.82 -0.15 -4.23
C ARG A 30 16.39 -0.70 -5.60
N ARG A 31 17.25 -0.63 -6.63
CA ARG A 31 16.90 -1.01 -8.01
C ARG A 31 16.51 -2.49 -8.17
N LYS A 32 17.19 -3.39 -7.46
CA LYS A 32 16.96 -4.84 -7.49
C LYS A 32 16.72 -5.37 -6.06
N LYS A 33 15.65 -4.93 -5.40
CA LYS A 33 15.30 -5.43 -4.06
C LYS A 33 14.79 -6.88 -4.19
N LYS A 34 15.30 -7.78 -3.34
CA LYS A 34 14.76 -9.14 -3.20
C LYS A 34 13.35 -9.07 -2.58
N LEU A 35 12.45 -9.94 -3.05
CA LEU A 35 11.07 -10.05 -2.56
C LEU A 35 10.86 -11.44 -1.98
N ARG A 36 10.23 -11.50 -0.80
CA ARG A 36 9.85 -12.76 -0.17
C ARG A 36 8.81 -13.49 -1.04
N LYS A 37 8.94 -14.81 -1.18
CA LYS A 37 7.92 -15.66 -1.79
C LYS A 37 7.49 -16.74 -0.79
N ASN A 38 6.18 -16.90 -0.59
CA ASN A 38 5.67 -18.01 0.19
C ASN A 38 5.66 -19.29 -0.67
N LEU A 39 6.44 -20.30 -0.28
CA LEU A 39 6.61 -21.55 -1.03
C LEU A 39 5.54 -22.60 -0.69
N ASN A 40 4.81 -22.44 0.43
CA ASN A 40 3.75 -23.35 0.85
C ASN A 40 2.41 -23.04 0.16
N ARG A 41 2.32 -21.90 -0.56
CA ARG A 41 1.11 -21.51 -1.28
C ARG A 41 0.93 -22.37 -2.52
N GLY A 42 -0.23 -23.02 -2.65
CA GLY A 42 -0.54 -23.90 -3.78
C GLY A 42 0.05 -25.31 -3.62
N GLN A 43 0.39 -25.70 -2.39
CA GLN A 43 0.71 -27.09 -2.05
C GLN A 43 -0.46 -27.67 -1.26
N GLU A 44 -0.85 -28.90 -1.61
CA GLU A 44 -1.89 -29.65 -0.92
C GLU A 44 -1.25 -30.74 -0.05
N ILE A 45 -1.87 -31.03 1.10
CA ILE A 45 -1.38 -32.06 2.01
C ILE A 45 -1.63 -33.44 1.38
N GLY A 46 -0.62 -34.31 1.39
CA GLY A 46 -0.72 -35.66 0.81
C GLY A 46 -0.31 -35.73 -0.67
N GLU A 47 -0.19 -34.60 -1.35
CA GLU A 47 0.35 -34.54 -2.71
C GLU A 47 1.89 -34.56 -2.70
N GLY A 48 2.48 -35.35 -3.60
CA GLY A 48 3.92 -35.52 -3.67
C GLY A 48 4.37 -36.03 -5.03
N ARG A 49 5.69 -36.01 -5.28
CA ARG A 49 6.27 -36.39 -6.58
C ARG A 49 5.93 -37.84 -6.98
N SER A 50 5.78 -38.71 -5.98
CA SER A 50 5.42 -40.11 -6.19
C SER A 50 3.95 -40.32 -6.58
N GLY A 51 3.08 -39.29 -6.47
CA GLY A 51 1.68 -39.35 -6.91
C GLY A 51 0.84 -40.40 -6.19
N PHE A 52 1.10 -40.65 -4.90
CA PHE A 52 0.28 -41.54 -4.09
C PHE A 52 -1.06 -40.88 -3.73
N LEU A 53 -2.11 -41.67 -3.73
CA LEU A 53 -3.46 -41.34 -3.29
C LEU A 53 -3.68 -42.00 -1.92
N TRP A 54 -3.77 -41.15 -0.90
CA TRP A 54 -4.01 -41.45 0.50
C TRP A 54 -5.49 -41.17 0.81
N PRO A 55 -6.31 -42.22 0.99
CA PRO A 55 -7.71 -42.07 1.40
C PRO A 55 -7.82 -41.28 2.70
N GLY A 56 -8.61 -40.20 2.71
CA GLY A 56 -8.77 -39.30 3.84
C GLY A 56 -7.80 -38.10 3.89
N LEU A 57 -6.83 -38.01 2.98
CA LEU A 57 -5.95 -36.84 2.83
C LEU A 57 -6.11 -36.16 1.47
N ASN A 58 -5.65 -36.81 0.39
CA ASN A 58 -5.76 -36.29 -0.98
C ASN A 58 -6.72 -37.09 -1.87
N ALA A 59 -7.30 -38.17 -1.35
CA ALA A 59 -8.35 -38.95 -1.99
C ALA A 59 -9.55 -39.14 -1.04
N PRO A 60 -10.79 -39.26 -1.53
CA PRO A 60 -11.95 -39.48 -0.68
C PRO A 60 -11.85 -40.84 0.04
N LEU A 61 -12.24 -40.88 1.32
CA LEU A 61 -12.15 -42.09 2.13
C LEU A 61 -13.02 -43.25 1.57
N ILE A 62 -14.23 -42.91 1.11
CA ILE A 62 -15.22 -43.86 0.60
C ILE A 62 -15.58 -43.48 -0.83
N GLN A 63 -15.54 -44.46 -1.73
CA GLN A 63 -16.04 -44.33 -3.08
C GLN A 63 -16.91 -45.54 -3.40
N SER A 64 -18.13 -45.31 -3.89
CA SER A 64 -19.11 -46.36 -4.20
C SER A 64 -19.36 -47.34 -3.04
N GLY A 65 -19.44 -46.81 -1.81
CA GLY A 65 -19.76 -47.58 -0.60
C GLY A 65 -18.63 -48.45 -0.03
N ARG A 66 -17.41 -48.40 -0.59
CA ARG A 66 -16.24 -49.11 -0.07
C ARG A 66 -15.12 -48.15 0.30
N VAL A 67 -14.36 -48.50 1.34
CA VAL A 67 -13.15 -47.77 1.73
C VAL A 67 -12.10 -47.95 0.63
N GLN A 68 -11.54 -46.84 0.15
CA GLN A 68 -10.49 -46.89 -0.86
C GLN A 68 -9.19 -47.45 -0.29
N ALA A 69 -8.43 -48.18 -1.12
CA ALA A 69 -7.05 -48.55 -0.80
C ALA A 69 -6.08 -47.44 -1.23
N VAL A 70 -4.86 -47.45 -0.66
CA VAL A 70 -3.79 -46.57 -1.14
C VAL A 70 -3.44 -46.97 -2.57
N THR A 71 -3.51 -46.00 -3.47
CA THR A 71 -3.24 -46.22 -4.90
C THR A 71 -2.21 -45.20 -5.39
N GLN A 72 -1.69 -45.43 -6.59
CA GLN A 72 -0.70 -44.54 -7.20
C GLN A 72 -1.20 -44.08 -8.57
N ARG A 73 -1.16 -42.76 -8.83
CA ARG A 73 -1.55 -42.20 -10.13
C ARG A 73 -0.65 -42.73 -11.24
N LYS A 74 -1.17 -42.80 -12.47
CA LYS A 74 -0.34 -43.15 -13.65
C LYS A 74 0.67 -42.04 -13.95
N LYS A 75 1.77 -42.36 -14.64
CA LYS A 75 2.83 -41.40 -14.98
C LYS A 75 2.28 -40.17 -15.74
N GLU A 76 1.46 -40.41 -16.76
CA GLU A 76 0.84 -39.35 -17.58
C GLU A 76 0.00 -38.38 -16.75
N GLU A 77 -0.78 -38.91 -15.81
CA GLU A 77 -1.62 -38.12 -14.92
C GLU A 77 -0.79 -37.26 -13.97
N ARG A 78 0.31 -37.80 -13.43
CA ARG A 78 1.25 -37.04 -12.60
C ARG A 78 1.89 -35.88 -13.36
N GLU A 79 2.30 -36.13 -14.61
CA GLU A 79 2.88 -35.11 -15.47
C GLU A 79 1.89 -33.99 -15.79
N ARG A 80 0.62 -34.34 -16.05
CA ARG A 80 -0.47 -33.36 -16.23
C ARG A 80 -0.63 -32.47 -15.00
N ILE A 81 -0.78 -33.06 -13.82
CA ILE A 81 -0.95 -32.30 -12.56
C ILE A 81 0.28 -31.42 -12.28
N GLN A 82 1.50 -31.95 -12.50
CA GLN A 82 2.71 -31.17 -12.33
C GLN A 82 2.76 -29.97 -13.29
N SER A 83 2.30 -30.15 -14.53
CA SER A 83 2.20 -29.09 -15.52
C SER A 83 1.15 -28.04 -15.12
N GLU A 84 0.00 -28.47 -14.59
CA GLU A 84 -1.04 -27.58 -14.08
C GLU A 84 -0.56 -26.75 -12.89
N ILE A 85 0.15 -27.35 -11.93
CA ILE A 85 0.75 -26.64 -10.78
C ILE A 85 1.71 -25.55 -11.28
N VAL A 86 2.52 -25.85 -12.29
CA VAL A 86 3.44 -24.88 -12.90
C VAL A 86 2.68 -23.76 -13.60
N GLN A 87 1.66 -24.09 -14.39
CA GLN A 87 0.80 -23.09 -15.04
C GLN A 87 0.12 -22.18 -14.03
N GLN A 88 -0.44 -22.74 -12.96
CA GLN A 88 -0.98 -21.98 -11.85
C GLN A 88 0.10 -21.05 -11.30
N ARG A 89 1.26 -21.56 -10.87
CA ARG A 89 2.35 -20.72 -10.35
C ARG A 89 2.70 -19.56 -11.30
N ASP A 90 2.80 -19.81 -12.60
CA ASP A 90 3.12 -18.78 -13.59
C ASP A 90 2.00 -17.74 -13.74
N THR A 91 0.73 -18.14 -13.74
CA THR A 91 -0.40 -17.19 -13.77
C THR A 91 -0.41 -16.30 -12.52
N TRP A 92 -0.12 -16.85 -11.35
CA TRP A 92 0.01 -16.11 -10.09
C TRP A 92 1.18 -15.11 -10.13
N GLU A 93 2.33 -15.52 -10.67
CA GLU A 93 3.48 -14.63 -10.84
C GLU A 93 3.20 -13.51 -11.84
N LYS A 94 2.50 -13.80 -12.94
CA LYS A 94 2.05 -12.80 -13.92
C LYS A 94 1.13 -11.79 -13.25
N LYS A 95 0.07 -12.23 -12.55
CA LYS A 95 -0.87 -11.35 -11.84
C LYS A 95 -0.16 -10.42 -10.85
N ARG A 96 0.82 -10.92 -10.09
CA ARG A 96 1.60 -10.11 -9.14
C ARG A 96 2.47 -9.03 -9.81
N LYS A 97 2.93 -9.27 -11.06
CA LYS A 97 3.77 -8.31 -11.80
C LYS A 97 2.96 -7.21 -12.48
N ILE A 98 1.65 -7.40 -12.65
CA ILE A 98 0.78 -6.38 -13.25
C ILE A 98 0.71 -5.17 -12.33
N LYS A 99 1.06 -4.00 -12.88
CA LYS A 99 0.94 -2.72 -12.19
C LYS A 99 -0.41 -2.09 -12.51
N VAL A 100 -1.23 -1.89 -11.48
CA VAL A 100 -2.50 -1.17 -11.62
C VAL A 100 -2.21 0.29 -11.99
N LYS A 101 -2.91 0.80 -13.02
CA LYS A 101 -2.86 2.22 -13.39
C LYS A 101 -3.54 3.01 -12.28
N ARG A 102 -2.86 4.05 -11.79
CA ARG A 102 -3.40 4.97 -10.77
C ARG A 102 -3.61 6.30 -11.43
N GLU A 103 -4.65 7.01 -11.02
CA GLU A 103 -4.81 8.42 -11.40
C GLU A 103 -3.60 9.21 -10.91
N GLY A 104 -3.03 10.00 -11.82
CA GLY A 104 -1.85 10.81 -11.55
C GLY A 104 -2.23 12.10 -10.82
N GLY A 105 -1.26 12.67 -10.11
CA GLY A 105 -1.33 14.06 -9.69
C GLY A 105 -0.84 14.99 -10.80
N TRP A 106 -0.31 16.16 -10.41
CA TRP A 106 0.21 17.16 -11.36
C TRP A 106 1.33 16.65 -12.27
N SER A 107 2.12 15.67 -11.80
CA SER A 107 3.11 14.98 -12.63
C SER A 107 3.27 13.53 -12.17
N GLY A 108 3.72 12.64 -13.07
CA GLY A 108 3.73 11.20 -12.81
C GLY A 108 4.60 10.70 -11.64
N LYS A 109 5.58 11.49 -11.18
CA LYS A 109 6.44 11.15 -10.02
C LYS A 109 6.09 11.95 -8.76
N CYS A 110 5.35 13.05 -8.88
CA CYS A 110 5.02 13.88 -7.73
C CYS A 110 3.79 13.34 -7.00
N TRP A 111 3.67 13.72 -5.73
CA TRP A 111 2.49 13.43 -4.92
C TRP A 111 1.46 14.56 -4.94
N GLY A 112 1.85 15.75 -5.41
CA GLY A 112 0.94 16.90 -5.50
C GLY A 112 -0.21 16.60 -6.46
N GLY A 113 -1.43 16.85 -6.03
CA GLY A 113 -2.66 16.57 -6.79
C GLY A 113 -3.16 15.13 -6.71
N VAL A 114 -2.46 14.22 -6.01
CA VAL A 114 -2.96 12.86 -5.81
C VAL A 114 -4.14 12.88 -4.83
N ILE A 115 -5.25 12.26 -5.24
CA ILE A 115 -6.43 12.04 -4.40
C ILE A 115 -6.12 10.91 -3.41
N LEU A 116 -6.44 11.15 -2.14
CA LEU A 116 -6.37 10.17 -1.07
C LEU A 116 -7.77 9.75 -0.65
N ASP A 117 -7.82 8.59 0.02
CA ASP A 117 -9.04 8.11 0.65
C ASP A 117 -9.59 9.14 1.66
N PRO A 118 -10.92 9.22 1.85
CA PRO A 118 -11.56 10.09 2.82
C PRO A 118 -10.99 9.94 4.24
N PRO A 119 -11.15 10.94 5.12
CA PRO A 119 -10.66 10.88 6.50
C PRO A 119 -11.11 9.63 7.24
N ASP A 120 -10.23 9.10 8.10
CA ASP A 120 -10.58 7.91 8.88
C ASP A 120 -11.75 8.27 9.83
N PRO A 121 -12.73 7.36 10.04
CA PRO A 121 -13.87 7.64 10.88
C PRO A 121 -13.45 7.91 12.33
N GLY A 122 -14.22 8.78 12.99
CA GLY A 122 -14.00 9.14 14.39
C GLY A 122 -14.37 8.00 15.34
N PRO A 123 -13.86 8.01 16.59
CA PRO A 123 -14.19 7.00 17.60
C PRO A 123 -15.67 7.03 18.01
N ASN A 124 -16.37 8.16 17.78
CA ASN A 124 -17.77 8.36 18.13
C ASN A 124 -18.74 7.99 16.99
N GLY A 125 -18.27 7.27 15.94
CA GLY A 125 -19.08 6.93 14.77
C GLY A 125 -19.23 8.06 13.75
N GLU A 126 -18.38 9.09 13.82
CA GLU A 126 -18.34 10.17 12.82
C GLU A 126 -17.73 9.67 11.51
N THR A 127 -18.44 9.89 10.40
CA THR A 127 -18.01 9.48 9.05
C THR A 127 -17.83 10.71 8.16
N TYR A 128 -16.82 10.66 7.28
CA TYR A 128 -16.42 11.80 6.44
C TYR A 128 -16.36 11.44 4.94
N GLU A 129 -17.29 10.61 4.46
CA GLU A 129 -17.32 10.12 3.07
C GLU A 129 -17.47 11.24 2.02
N ASP A 130 -18.17 12.31 2.38
CA ASP A 130 -18.36 13.49 1.52
C ASP A 130 -17.10 14.33 1.31
N PHE A 131 -16.02 14.04 2.04
CA PHE A 131 -14.80 14.84 2.00
C PHE A 131 -13.75 14.24 1.05
N GLU A 132 -13.39 15.01 0.03
CA GLU A 132 -12.26 14.71 -0.83
C GLU A 132 -10.96 15.18 -0.17
N THR A 133 -9.93 14.34 -0.20
CA THR A 133 -8.61 14.65 0.33
C THR A 133 -7.58 14.75 -0.80
N ARG A 134 -6.90 15.89 -0.93
CA ARG A 134 -5.84 16.09 -1.93
C ARG A 134 -4.51 16.46 -1.30
N VAL A 135 -3.45 15.83 -1.80
CA VAL A 135 -2.08 16.12 -1.35
C VAL A 135 -1.56 17.35 -2.07
N ILE A 136 -1.05 18.32 -1.30
CA ILE A 136 -0.41 19.53 -1.86
C ILE A 136 1.10 19.29 -1.97
N GLU A 137 1.73 18.88 -0.87
CA GLU A 137 3.18 18.77 -0.80
C GLU A 137 3.61 17.57 0.05
N VAL A 138 4.62 16.83 -0.43
CA VAL A 138 5.33 15.82 0.36
C VAL A 138 6.82 16.07 0.27
N LYS A 139 7.44 16.42 1.40
CA LYS A 139 8.87 16.71 1.51
C LYS A 139 9.57 15.74 2.45
N ASN A 140 10.76 15.32 2.05
CA ASN A 140 11.70 14.64 2.95
C ASN A 140 12.48 15.71 3.71
N VAL A 141 12.40 15.67 5.04
CA VAL A 141 13.15 16.55 5.94
C VAL A 141 14.11 15.72 6.78
N PHE A 142 15.19 16.34 7.26
CA PHE A 142 16.23 15.64 8.01
C PHE A 142 16.57 16.41 9.28
N CYS A 143 16.79 15.69 10.37
CA CYS A 143 17.33 16.25 11.61
C CYS A 143 18.62 15.52 12.00
N MET A 144 19.55 16.22 12.63
CA MET A 144 20.79 15.63 13.14
C MET A 144 20.55 15.17 14.58
N ASN A 145 20.78 13.89 14.84
CA ASN A 145 20.68 13.27 16.16
C ASN A 145 22.06 12.80 16.61
N ALA A 146 22.34 12.89 17.92
CA ALA A 146 23.64 12.51 18.48
C ALA A 146 24.06 11.06 18.15
N LYS A 147 23.15 10.09 18.29
CA LYS A 147 23.45 8.66 18.07
C LYS A 147 23.31 8.22 16.62
N GLU A 148 22.20 8.60 15.98
CA GLU A 148 21.85 8.12 14.64
C GLU A 148 22.52 8.93 13.52
N GLY A 149 22.93 10.17 13.83
CA GLY A 149 23.32 11.17 12.83
C GLY A 149 22.09 11.70 12.10
N ARG A 150 22.14 11.75 10.76
CA ARG A 150 21.06 12.29 9.93
C ARG A 150 19.82 11.37 9.92
N LYS A 151 18.80 11.71 10.69
CA LYS A 151 17.51 11.01 10.70
C LYS A 151 16.55 11.61 9.68
N LYS A 152 16.03 10.77 8.79
CA LYS A 152 15.01 11.14 7.81
C LYS A 152 13.63 11.18 8.46
N SER A 153 12.84 12.20 8.15
CA SER A 153 11.40 12.29 8.42
C SER A 153 10.69 12.81 7.18
N ILE A 154 9.38 12.61 7.11
CA ILE A 154 8.53 13.04 6.00
C ILE A 154 7.52 14.04 6.54
N ARG A 155 7.43 15.18 5.85
CA ARG A 155 6.45 16.23 6.09
C ARG A 155 5.46 16.23 4.92
N ALA A 156 4.19 16.09 5.22
CA ALA A 156 3.11 16.14 4.23
C ALA A 156 2.17 17.30 4.55
N LEU A 157 1.75 18.02 3.52
CA LEU A 157 0.70 19.03 3.55
C LEU A 157 -0.47 18.51 2.71
N VAL A 158 -1.64 18.45 3.34
CA VAL A 158 -2.86 17.90 2.75
C VAL A 158 -3.97 18.91 2.94
N ALA A 159 -4.83 19.04 1.92
CA ALA A 159 -6.08 19.78 2.00
C ALA A 159 -7.26 18.82 1.84
N ILE A 160 -8.36 19.16 2.50
CA ILE A 160 -9.61 18.42 2.54
C ILE A 160 -10.74 19.39 2.21
N GLY A 161 -11.78 18.94 1.51
CA GLY A 161 -13.00 19.72 1.35
C GLY A 161 -14.19 18.89 0.90
N ASN A 162 -15.40 19.36 1.18
CA ASN A 162 -16.66 18.71 0.80
C ASN A 162 -17.29 19.28 -0.48
N GLY A 163 -16.59 20.18 -1.17
CA GLY A 163 -17.09 20.89 -2.36
C GLY A 163 -18.20 21.91 -2.10
N LYS A 164 -18.71 22.03 -0.86
CA LYS A 164 -19.82 22.89 -0.44
C LYS A 164 -19.35 24.07 0.41
N GLY A 165 -18.11 24.51 0.23
CA GLY A 165 -17.51 25.64 0.95
C GLY A 165 -16.81 25.27 2.27
N ALA A 166 -16.94 24.05 2.80
CA ALA A 166 -16.15 23.61 3.94
C ALA A 166 -14.83 23.00 3.46
N ALA A 167 -13.71 23.60 3.84
CA ALA A 167 -12.38 23.13 3.48
C ALA A 167 -11.38 23.35 4.61
N GLY A 168 -10.42 22.45 4.75
CA GLY A 168 -9.37 22.53 5.78
C GLY A 168 -8.05 22.04 5.22
N PHE A 169 -6.95 22.48 5.84
CA PHE A 169 -5.63 21.97 5.51
C PHE A 169 -4.84 21.72 6.78
N ALA A 170 -3.96 20.72 6.73
CA ALA A 170 -3.06 20.46 7.84
C ALA A 170 -1.76 19.81 7.38
N MET A 171 -0.78 19.92 8.26
CA MET A 171 0.52 19.32 8.10
C MET A 171 0.68 18.11 9.01
N GLY A 172 1.22 17.02 8.46
CA GLY A 172 1.58 15.81 9.18
C GLY A 172 3.07 15.50 9.06
N LYS A 173 3.68 15.04 10.16
CA LYS A 173 5.08 14.61 10.18
C LYS A 173 5.21 13.21 10.78
N ALA A 174 5.94 12.34 10.08
CA ALA A 174 6.23 10.98 10.55
C ALA A 174 7.50 10.42 9.89
N GLY A 175 8.00 9.27 10.38
CA GLY A 175 9.12 8.56 9.75
C GLY A 175 8.73 7.91 8.41
N ASP A 176 7.49 7.44 8.31
CA ASP A 176 6.92 6.87 7.09
C ASP A 176 5.89 7.80 6.43
N ARG A 177 5.79 7.70 5.10
CA ARG A 177 4.99 8.60 4.28
C ARG A 177 3.49 8.38 4.51
N MET A 178 3.05 7.12 4.56
CA MET A 178 1.62 6.81 4.74
C MET A 178 1.13 7.31 6.09
N ASN A 179 1.94 7.15 7.12
CA ASN A 179 1.66 7.70 8.45
C ASN A 179 1.64 9.24 8.48
N ALA A 180 2.51 9.92 7.74
CA ALA A 180 2.49 11.38 7.66
C ALA A 180 1.20 11.89 6.98
N LEU A 181 0.78 11.24 5.89
CA LEU A 181 -0.46 11.58 5.17
C LEU A 181 -1.69 11.32 6.03
N ARG A 182 -1.78 10.18 6.72
CA ARG A 182 -2.87 9.87 7.65
C ARG A 182 -3.00 10.92 8.76
N LYS A 183 -1.88 11.30 9.38
CA LYS A 183 -1.86 12.36 10.41
C LYS A 183 -2.30 13.72 9.86
N ALA A 184 -1.88 14.08 8.66
CA ALA A 184 -2.28 15.33 8.01
C ALA A 184 -3.79 15.33 7.74
N LYS A 185 -4.30 14.24 7.16
CA LYS A 185 -5.72 14.05 6.83
C LYS A 185 -6.62 14.21 8.06
N ASN A 186 -6.39 13.39 9.09
CA ASN A 186 -7.23 13.39 10.29
C ASN A 186 -7.07 14.65 11.15
N LYS A 187 -6.00 15.44 10.92
CA LYS A 187 -5.84 16.76 11.55
C LYS A 187 -6.59 17.85 10.76
N ALA A 188 -6.60 17.78 9.43
CA ALA A 188 -7.25 18.78 8.58
C ALA A 188 -8.77 18.84 8.78
N ILE A 189 -9.42 17.70 9.04
CA ILE A 189 -10.86 17.65 9.34
C ILE A 189 -11.23 18.41 10.63
N ARG A 190 -10.30 18.51 11.59
CA ARG A 190 -10.51 19.25 12.84
C ARG A 190 -10.27 20.76 12.68
N CYS A 191 -9.69 21.17 11.55
CA CYS A 191 -9.33 22.55 11.24
C CYS A 191 -10.02 22.98 9.94
N LEU A 192 -11.34 22.82 9.88
CA LEU A 192 -12.16 23.27 8.76
C LEU A 192 -12.42 24.78 8.84
N HIS A 193 -12.40 25.40 7.67
CA HIS A 193 -12.84 26.76 7.44
C HIS A 193 -14.07 26.71 6.54
N LEU A 194 -15.08 27.50 6.91
CA LEU A 194 -16.22 27.77 6.05
C LEU A 194 -15.86 28.94 5.14
N ILE A 195 -15.89 28.69 3.83
CA ILE A 195 -15.61 29.67 2.80
C ILE A 195 -16.94 30.04 2.14
N GLU A 196 -17.32 31.31 2.26
CA GLU A 196 -18.53 31.84 1.63
C GLU A 196 -18.31 32.01 0.13
N LEU A 197 -19.21 31.45 -0.67
CA LEU A 197 -19.13 31.45 -2.13
C LEU A 197 -20.26 32.28 -2.72
N TYR A 198 -19.93 33.26 -3.56
CA TYR A 198 -20.91 34.02 -4.32
C TYR A 198 -21.54 33.11 -5.37
N GLN A 199 -22.86 32.91 -5.28
CA GLN A 199 -23.64 32.01 -6.15
C GLN A 199 -22.97 30.62 -6.32
N ASN A 200 -22.36 30.09 -5.24
CA ASN A 200 -21.69 28.79 -5.19
C ASN A 200 -20.61 28.53 -6.27
N HIS A 201 -19.98 29.55 -6.86
CA HIS A 201 -18.96 29.35 -7.90
C HIS A 201 -17.69 30.21 -7.76
N THR A 202 -17.79 31.41 -7.16
CA THR A 202 -16.65 32.35 -7.10
C THR A 202 -16.64 33.13 -5.78
N VAL A 203 -15.63 33.96 -5.57
CA VAL A 203 -15.52 34.85 -4.41
C VAL A 203 -16.39 36.11 -4.56
N TYR A 204 -16.76 36.75 -3.46
CA TYR A 204 -17.64 37.93 -3.49
C TYR A 204 -17.02 39.17 -4.15
N HIS A 205 -15.73 39.40 -3.90
CA HIS A 205 -14.96 40.55 -4.38
C HIS A 205 -13.49 40.18 -4.61
N ASP A 206 -12.72 41.06 -5.24
CA ASP A 206 -11.29 40.88 -5.46
C ASP A 206 -10.51 40.96 -4.13
N ILE A 207 -9.63 39.99 -3.90
CA ILE A 207 -8.88 39.87 -2.64
C ILE A 207 -7.39 39.97 -2.95
N THR A 208 -6.72 40.98 -2.38
CA THR A 208 -5.26 41.08 -2.39
C THR A 208 -4.74 41.00 -0.97
N VAL A 209 -4.01 39.92 -0.66
CA VAL A 209 -3.47 39.67 0.69
C VAL A 209 -2.02 39.27 0.59
N LYS A 210 -1.21 39.78 1.51
CA LYS A 210 0.19 39.38 1.67
C LYS A 210 0.34 38.56 2.95
N PHE A 211 0.73 37.30 2.80
CA PHE A 211 1.08 36.44 3.93
C PHE A 211 2.59 36.22 3.95
N LYS A 212 3.27 36.78 4.96
CA LYS A 212 4.74 36.83 5.03
C LYS A 212 5.34 37.49 3.77
N ARG A 213 6.10 36.73 2.96
CA ARG A 213 6.70 37.19 1.69
C ARG A 213 5.89 36.78 0.46
N THR A 214 4.76 36.09 0.64
CA THR A 214 3.92 35.61 -0.46
C THR A 214 2.74 36.56 -0.62
N THR A 215 2.61 37.17 -1.79
CA THR A 215 1.46 37.99 -2.15
C THR A 215 0.50 37.17 -2.99
N ILE A 216 -0.76 37.12 -2.58
CA ILE A 216 -1.83 36.41 -3.27
C ILE A 216 -2.81 37.46 -3.78
N ARG A 217 -3.09 37.43 -5.09
CA ARG A 217 -4.06 38.29 -5.75
C ARG A 217 -5.12 37.39 -6.39
N MET A 218 -6.31 37.41 -5.82
CA MET A 218 -7.49 36.71 -6.35
C MET A 218 -8.43 37.75 -6.94
N LYS A 219 -9.00 37.45 -8.10
CA LYS A 219 -10.01 38.28 -8.74
C LYS A 219 -11.30 37.48 -8.85
N LYS A 220 -12.42 38.14 -8.60
CA LYS A 220 -13.75 37.62 -8.93
C LYS A 220 -13.86 37.56 -10.45
N GLN A 221 -14.38 36.45 -10.96
CA GLN A 221 -14.67 36.23 -12.37
C GLN A 221 -16.12 35.77 -12.51
N ASN A 222 -16.71 36.05 -13.67
CA ASN A 222 -18.04 35.56 -14.03
C ASN A 222 -17.97 34.05 -14.36
N LYS A 223 -19.14 33.43 -14.58
CA LYS A 223 -19.18 32.02 -14.98
C LYS A 223 -18.75 31.87 -16.44
N GLY A 224 -17.83 30.93 -16.68
CA GLY A 224 -17.25 30.64 -18.00
C GLY A 224 -16.18 31.64 -18.41
#